data_AF-A0A4Y9QG37-F1
#
_entry.id   AF-A0A4Y9QG37-F1
#
_cell.length_a   1.000
_cell.length_b   1.000
_cell.length_c   1.000
_cell.angle_alpha   90.00
_cell.angle_beta   90.00
_cell.angle_gamma   90.00
#
_symmetry.space_group_name_H-M   'P 1'
#
loop_
_entity.id
_entity.type
_entity.pdbx_description
1 polymer ?
#
loop_
_entity_poly.entity_id
_entity_poly.type
_entity_poly.pdbx_seq_one_letter_code
_entity_poly.pdbx_strand_id
1 'polypeptide(L)'
;MAETPGGTDSPGDLINRFEGVLRELIRAVLGQDWHEGAGIDLEKLREKQEYERGRRRGVVISEDLLAFTEHLQLAKIIDKHWVRFAKILGDKKRWTVYSDRISAIRNAPMHGRQLLYFEQQLLAGMTGEIGNIVAQYRSSQGPDAAWYPVIESVTDSFGNDVTKDRRPPTRLSVGDTVRFTCVGRDPQDRALTWTLELKRKANRKVDEAIGSQVELTWVVDNQDVSERTEANITMTSGGNFHRNGFYDSTMFIAYAVSPPTGLS
;
A
#
# COMPACT_ATOMS: atom_id res chain seq x y z
N MET A 1 -37.99 -12.80 -20.17
CA MET A 1 -36.79 -13.63 -19.91
C MET A 1 -35.70 -12.69 -19.44
N ALA A 2 -35.37 -12.73 -18.15
CA ALA A 2 -34.27 -11.95 -17.61
C ALA A 2 -32.98 -12.77 -17.75
N GLU A 3 -32.03 -12.26 -18.53
CA GLU A 3 -30.67 -12.78 -18.55
C GLU A 3 -30.04 -12.53 -17.17
N THR A 4 -29.55 -13.59 -16.54
CA THR A 4 -28.79 -13.48 -15.29
C THR A 4 -27.33 -13.25 -15.67
N PRO A 5 -26.70 -12.10 -15.33
CA PRO A 5 -25.28 -11.90 -15.57
C PRO A 5 -24.50 -12.56 -14.45
N GLY A 6 -24.37 -13.89 -14.50
CA GLY A 6 -23.52 -14.66 -13.61
C GLY A 6 -22.31 -15.17 -14.39
N GLY A 7 -21.26 -14.34 -14.50
CA GLY A 7 -19.96 -14.81 -14.97
C GLY A 7 -19.54 -15.99 -14.08
N THR A 8 -19.51 -17.19 -14.65
CA THR A 8 -19.13 -18.40 -13.93
C THR A 8 -17.61 -18.45 -13.95
N ASP A 9 -16.97 -17.93 -12.90
CA ASP A 9 -15.52 -18.07 -12.70
C ASP A 9 -15.15 -19.55 -12.88
N SER A 10 -14.13 -19.84 -13.69
CA SER A 10 -13.70 -21.23 -13.86
C SER A 10 -13.14 -21.77 -12.54
N PRO A 11 -13.15 -23.10 -12.32
CA PRO A 11 -12.48 -23.72 -11.17
C PRO A 11 -11.05 -23.22 -10.92
N GLY A 12 -10.28 -22.99 -11.98
CA GLY A 12 -8.93 -22.44 -11.90
C GLY A 12 -8.92 -21.00 -11.40
N ASP A 13 -9.86 -20.17 -11.86
CA ASP A 13 -9.96 -18.76 -11.45
C ASP A 13 -10.33 -18.63 -9.97
N LEU A 14 -11.23 -19.48 -9.47
CA LEU A 14 -11.60 -19.50 -8.05
C LEU A 14 -10.42 -19.90 -7.16
N ILE A 15 -9.63 -20.90 -7.56
CA ILE A 15 -8.41 -21.29 -6.83
C ILE A 15 -7.39 -20.16 -6.84
N ASN A 16 -7.14 -19.55 -8.02
CA ASN A 16 -6.21 -18.42 -8.14
C ASN A 16 -6.64 -17.23 -7.28
N ARG A 17 -7.94 -16.94 -7.24
CA ARG A 17 -8.53 -15.89 -6.41
C ARG A 17 -8.33 -16.18 -4.93
N PHE A 18 -8.57 -17.42 -4.49
CA PHE A 18 -8.34 -17.83 -3.12
C PHE A 18 -6.86 -17.66 -2.72
N GLU A 19 -5.94 -18.18 -3.53
CA GLU A 19 -4.51 -18.01 -3.28
C GLU A 19 -4.10 -16.53 -3.30
N GLY A 20 -4.71 -15.71 -4.17
CA GLY A 20 -4.52 -14.26 -4.20
C GLY A 20 -4.88 -13.61 -2.87
N VAL A 21 -6.05 -13.93 -2.32
CA VAL A 21 -6.50 -13.42 -1.01
C VAL A 21 -5.55 -13.84 0.11
N LEU A 22 -5.04 -15.08 0.09
CA LEU A 22 -4.05 -15.52 1.08
C LEU A 22 -2.72 -14.78 0.96
N ARG A 23 -2.22 -14.56 -0.27
CA ARG A 23 -1.00 -13.76 -0.50
C ARG A 23 -1.17 -12.34 0.04
N GLU A 24 -2.32 -11.70 -0.22
CA GLU A 24 -2.63 -10.38 0.33
C GLU A 24 -2.59 -10.37 1.86
N LEU A 25 -3.22 -11.37 2.49
CA LEU A 25 -3.21 -11.51 3.94
C LEU A 25 -1.80 -11.72 4.50
N ILE A 26 -1.01 -12.59 3.88
CA ILE A 26 0.38 -12.86 4.27
C ILE A 26 1.22 -11.58 4.17
N ARG A 27 1.10 -10.82 3.07
CA ARG A 27 1.79 -9.52 2.93
C ARG A 27 1.40 -8.57 4.04
N ALA A 28 0.10 -8.46 4.32
CA ALA A 28 -0.40 -7.53 5.33
C ALA A 28 0.09 -7.87 6.76
N VAL A 29 0.34 -9.15 7.06
CA VAL A 29 0.70 -9.61 8.42
C VAL A 29 2.21 -9.79 8.60
N LEU A 30 2.94 -10.21 7.57
CA LEU A 30 4.35 -10.59 7.65
C LEU A 30 5.28 -9.70 6.82
N GLY A 31 4.77 -8.92 5.86
CA GLY A 31 5.61 -8.09 4.98
C GLY A 31 6.64 -8.93 4.22
N GLN A 32 7.89 -8.49 4.22
CA GLN A 32 9.02 -9.18 3.54
C GLN A 32 9.47 -10.46 4.27
N ASP A 33 9.14 -10.58 5.56
CA ASP A 33 9.59 -11.69 6.42
C ASP A 33 8.71 -12.95 6.26
N TRP A 34 7.83 -12.98 5.26
CA TRP A 34 6.87 -14.07 5.04
C TRP A 34 7.51 -15.46 4.88
N HIS A 35 8.76 -15.49 4.42
CA HIS A 35 9.51 -16.72 4.14
C HIS A 35 10.24 -17.26 5.38
N GLU A 36 10.41 -16.45 6.43
CA GLU A 36 11.20 -16.81 7.60
C GLU A 36 10.59 -18.00 8.35
N GLY A 37 11.39 -19.05 8.55
CA GLY A 37 11.02 -20.22 9.36
C GLY A 37 9.88 -21.08 8.80
N ALA A 38 9.32 -20.75 7.64
CA ALA A 38 8.25 -21.50 6.97
C ALA A 38 8.76 -22.67 6.12
N GLY A 39 10.09 -22.78 5.93
CA GLY A 39 10.72 -23.84 5.13
C GLY A 39 10.37 -23.75 3.64
N ILE A 40 10.18 -22.53 3.14
CA ILE A 40 9.91 -22.27 1.72
C ILE A 40 11.24 -22.25 0.95
N ASP A 41 11.28 -23.01 -0.13
CA ASP A 41 12.41 -23.05 -1.05
C ASP A 41 12.34 -21.84 -2.01
N LEU A 42 13.12 -20.80 -1.69
CA LEU A 42 13.16 -19.57 -2.49
C LEU A 42 13.85 -19.77 -3.83
N GLU A 43 14.83 -20.68 -3.93
CA GLU A 43 15.53 -20.97 -5.18
C GLU A 43 14.56 -21.59 -6.19
N LYS A 44 13.75 -22.56 -5.76
CA LYS A 44 12.71 -23.14 -6.62
C LYS A 44 11.66 -22.11 -7.08
N LEU A 45 11.34 -21.11 -6.24
CA LEU A 45 10.44 -20.02 -6.64
C LEU A 45 11.10 -19.09 -7.66
N ARG A 46 12.41 -18.80 -7.51
CA ARG A 46 13.20 -18.05 -8.50
C ARG A 46 13.27 -18.78 -9.84
N GLU A 47 13.54 -20.08 -9.84
CA GLU A 47 13.50 -20.90 -11.06
C GLU A 47 12.13 -20.82 -11.76
N LYS A 48 11.03 -20.90 -10.99
CA LYS A 48 9.66 -20.76 -11.52
C LYS A 48 9.42 -19.36 -12.10
N GLN A 49 9.90 -18.32 -11.43
CA GLN A 49 9.83 -16.93 -11.90
C GLN A 49 10.62 -16.75 -13.21
N GLU A 50 11.84 -17.28 -13.30
CA GLU A 50 12.67 -17.23 -14.50
C GLU A 50 12.05 -18.00 -15.66
N TYR A 51 11.49 -19.19 -15.40
CA TYR A 51 10.77 -19.96 -16.40
C TYR A 51 9.55 -19.20 -16.95
N GLU A 52 8.75 -18.58 -16.08
CA GLU A 52 7.63 -17.71 -16.49
C GLU A 52 8.14 -16.51 -17.33
N ARG A 53 9.30 -15.94 -16.95
CA ARG A 53 9.96 -14.81 -17.66
C ARG A 53 10.42 -15.19 -19.06
N GLY A 54 10.94 -16.39 -19.22
CA GLY A 54 11.30 -16.94 -20.53
C GLY A 54 10.08 -17.22 -21.40
N ARG A 55 8.96 -17.67 -20.82
CA ARG A 55 7.75 -18.08 -21.56
C ARG A 55 6.90 -16.89 -22.04
N ARG A 56 6.87 -15.80 -21.28
CA ARG A 56 6.04 -14.61 -21.57
C ARG A 56 6.88 -13.43 -22.03
N ARG A 57 7.44 -13.50 -23.25
CA ARG A 57 8.17 -12.38 -23.86
C ARG A 57 7.26 -11.14 -23.94
N GLY A 58 7.71 -10.02 -23.35
CA GLY A 58 7.01 -8.73 -23.40
C GLY A 58 6.01 -8.45 -22.27
N VAL A 59 5.86 -9.36 -21.29
CA VAL A 59 5.01 -9.14 -20.11
C VAL A 59 5.90 -8.82 -18.91
N VAL A 60 5.59 -7.73 -18.19
CA VAL A 60 6.24 -7.41 -16.91
C VAL A 60 5.86 -8.50 -15.92
N ILE A 61 6.86 -9.23 -15.43
CA ILE A 61 6.69 -10.28 -14.44
C ILE A 61 6.94 -9.70 -13.06
N SER A 62 6.09 -10.08 -12.10
CA SER A 62 6.24 -9.65 -10.70
C SER A 62 7.62 -10.06 -10.17
N GLU A 63 8.32 -9.11 -9.55
CA GLU A 63 9.57 -9.37 -8.83
C GLU A 63 9.34 -10.06 -7.48
N ASP A 64 8.11 -10.03 -6.98
CA ASP A 64 7.72 -10.62 -5.70
C ASP A 64 7.62 -12.15 -5.78
N LEU A 65 8.49 -12.85 -5.06
CA LEU A 65 8.52 -14.32 -4.99
C LEU A 65 7.25 -14.91 -4.34
N LEU A 66 6.55 -14.16 -3.50
CA LEU A 66 5.27 -14.58 -2.93
C LEU A 66 4.19 -14.76 -4.01
N ALA A 67 4.30 -14.05 -5.14
CA ALA A 67 3.39 -14.25 -6.27
C ALA A 67 3.47 -15.66 -6.87
N PHE A 68 4.58 -16.37 -6.68
CA PHE A 68 4.84 -17.69 -7.27
C PHE A 68 4.52 -18.87 -6.34
N THR A 69 4.17 -18.59 -5.08
CA THR A 69 3.80 -19.62 -4.11
C THR A 69 2.43 -20.21 -4.42
N GLU A 70 2.21 -21.48 -4.12
CA GLU A 70 0.92 -22.17 -4.29
C GLU A 70 0.23 -22.41 -2.94
N HIS A 71 -1.04 -22.83 -2.95
CA HIS A 71 -1.86 -23.06 -1.75
C HIS A 71 -1.12 -23.78 -0.61
N LEU A 72 -0.43 -24.89 -0.89
CA LEU A 72 0.27 -25.65 0.16
C LEU A 72 1.42 -24.86 0.81
N GLN A 73 2.09 -23.99 0.06
CA GLN A 73 3.13 -23.10 0.59
C GLN A 73 2.49 -21.98 1.42
N LEU A 74 1.41 -21.38 0.92
CA LEU A 74 0.64 -20.34 1.64
C LEU A 74 0.10 -20.86 2.97
N ALA A 75 -0.44 -22.09 2.96
CA ALA A 75 -0.94 -22.74 4.17
C ALA A 75 0.17 -22.98 5.20
N LYS A 76 1.34 -23.46 4.77
CA LYS A 76 2.52 -23.63 5.64
C LYS A 76 2.97 -22.32 6.28
N ILE A 77 3.00 -21.22 5.51
CA ILE A 77 3.35 -19.90 6.03
C ILE A 77 2.38 -19.47 7.13
N ILE A 78 1.07 -19.60 6.88
CA ILE A 78 0.03 -19.24 7.85
C ILE A 78 0.12 -20.12 9.11
N ASP A 79 0.27 -21.43 8.95
CA ASP A 79 0.34 -22.37 10.07
C ASP A 79 1.58 -22.15 10.95
N LYS A 80 2.71 -21.84 10.31
CA LYS A 80 3.96 -21.53 11.01
C LYS A 80 3.82 -20.29 11.88
N HIS A 81 3.20 -19.25 11.35
CA HIS A 81 3.06 -17.94 11.99
C HIS A 81 1.67 -17.74 12.62
N TRP A 82 1.00 -18.84 12.97
CA TRP A 82 -0.41 -18.85 13.36
C TRP A 82 -0.77 -17.81 14.43
N VAL A 83 0.11 -17.57 15.41
CA VAL A 83 -0.12 -16.58 16.47
C VAL A 83 -0.44 -15.19 15.92
N ARG A 84 0.19 -14.79 14.80
CA ARG A 84 -0.07 -13.49 14.16
C ARG A 84 -1.39 -13.49 13.38
N PHE A 85 -1.75 -14.62 12.76
CA PHE A 85 -2.97 -14.76 11.97
C PHE A 85 -4.22 -15.08 12.80
N ALA A 86 -4.08 -15.61 14.01
CA ALA A 86 -5.19 -16.04 14.86
C ALA A 86 -6.18 -14.90 15.17
N LYS A 87 -5.70 -13.66 15.29
CA LYS A 87 -6.54 -12.48 15.50
C LYS A 87 -7.43 -12.13 14.31
N ILE A 88 -7.12 -12.66 13.12
CA ILE A 88 -7.78 -12.35 11.86
C ILE A 88 -8.64 -13.54 11.41
N LEU A 89 -8.04 -14.73 11.36
CA LEU A 89 -8.68 -15.97 10.90
C LEU A 89 -9.48 -16.68 12.00
N GLY A 90 -9.28 -16.29 13.27
CA GLY A 90 -10.02 -16.84 14.40
C GLY A 90 -9.56 -18.25 14.78
N ASP A 91 -10.43 -19.24 14.60
CA ASP A 91 -10.22 -20.61 15.06
C ASP A 91 -9.30 -21.42 14.13
N LYS A 92 -8.29 -22.07 14.73
CA LYS A 92 -7.30 -22.84 13.97
C LYS A 92 -7.91 -24.08 13.32
N LYS A 93 -8.83 -24.77 14.01
CA LYS A 93 -9.44 -25.98 13.46
C LYS A 93 -10.27 -25.66 12.22
N ARG A 94 -11.02 -24.56 12.26
CA ARG A 94 -11.75 -24.03 11.11
C ARG A 94 -10.83 -23.76 9.93
N TRP A 95 -9.71 -23.06 10.17
CA TRP A 95 -8.71 -22.81 9.14
C TRP A 95 -8.15 -24.10 8.53
N THR A 96 -7.76 -25.08 9.36
CA THR A 96 -7.26 -26.38 8.88
C THR A 96 -8.27 -27.09 8.01
N VAL A 97 -9.55 -27.15 8.42
CA VAL A 97 -10.62 -27.75 7.62
C VAL A 97 -10.78 -27.05 6.27
N TYR A 98 -10.71 -25.72 6.22
CA TYR A 98 -10.78 -24.95 4.98
C TYR A 98 -9.59 -25.25 4.07
N SER A 99 -8.37 -25.22 4.63
CA SER A 99 -7.15 -25.51 3.88
C SER A 99 -7.13 -26.93 3.30
N ASP A 100 -7.57 -27.92 4.07
CA ASP A 100 -7.65 -29.32 3.64
C ASP A 100 -8.69 -29.48 2.53
N ARG A 101 -9.86 -28.85 2.67
CA ARG A 101 -10.92 -28.92 1.67
C ARG A 101 -10.48 -28.30 0.35
N ILE A 102 -9.79 -27.16 0.40
CA ILE A 102 -9.27 -26.48 -0.79
C ILE A 102 -8.16 -27.30 -1.45
N SER A 103 -7.29 -27.92 -0.66
CA SER A 103 -6.27 -28.85 -1.19
C SER A 103 -6.91 -30.02 -1.94
N ALA A 104 -7.96 -30.61 -1.38
CA ALA A 104 -8.69 -31.71 -2.02
C ALA A 104 -9.35 -31.26 -3.33
N ILE A 105 -9.97 -30.07 -3.35
CA ILE A 105 -10.60 -29.49 -4.53
C ILE A 105 -9.55 -29.17 -5.60
N ARG A 106 -8.40 -28.57 -5.24
CA ARG A 106 -7.30 -28.24 -6.17
C ARG A 106 -6.70 -29.48 -6.84
N ASN A 107 -6.60 -30.60 -6.10
CA ASN A 107 -6.07 -31.84 -6.65
C ASN A 107 -6.93 -32.42 -7.78
N ALA A 108 -8.25 -32.19 -7.78
CA ALA A 108 -9.14 -32.73 -8.80
C ALA A 108 -8.85 -32.17 -10.22
N PRO A 109 -8.80 -30.85 -10.46
CA PRO A 109 -8.38 -30.26 -11.74
C PRO A 109 -6.94 -30.63 -12.15
N MET A 110 -6.01 -30.71 -11.20
CA MET A 110 -4.62 -31.15 -11.48
C MET A 110 -4.54 -32.59 -12.00
N HIS A 111 -5.54 -33.42 -11.71
CA HIS A 111 -5.68 -34.77 -12.23
C HIS A 111 -6.69 -34.89 -13.39
N GLY A 112 -7.04 -33.77 -14.03
CA GLY A 112 -7.94 -33.73 -15.19
C GLY A 112 -9.40 -34.01 -14.85
N ARG A 113 -9.81 -33.91 -13.58
CA ARG A 113 -11.20 -34.08 -13.16
C ARG A 113 -11.90 -32.73 -13.07
N GLN A 114 -13.11 -32.66 -13.60
CA GLN A 114 -13.97 -31.48 -13.48
C GLN A 114 -14.54 -31.40 -12.06
N LEU A 115 -14.53 -30.20 -11.47
CA LEU A 115 -15.20 -29.97 -10.18
C LEU A 115 -16.71 -30.07 -10.33
N LEU A 116 -17.34 -30.74 -9.38
CA LEU A 116 -18.80 -30.81 -9.29
C LEU A 116 -19.35 -29.43 -8.89
N TYR A 117 -20.60 -29.15 -9.27
CA TYR A 117 -21.23 -27.84 -9.01
C TYR A 117 -21.19 -27.45 -7.52
N PHE A 118 -21.50 -28.38 -6.61
CA PHE A 118 -21.45 -28.10 -5.18
C PHE A 118 -20.02 -27.83 -4.66
N GLU A 119 -18.99 -28.39 -5.29
CA GLU A 119 -17.59 -28.13 -4.94
C GLU A 119 -17.18 -26.73 -5.37
N GLN A 120 -17.64 -26.29 -6.55
CA GLN A 120 -17.45 -24.92 -7.04
C GLN A 120 -18.15 -23.91 -6.11
N GLN A 121 -19.40 -24.17 -5.72
CA GLN A 121 -20.15 -23.31 -4.80
C GLN A 121 -19.49 -23.27 -3.42
N LEU A 122 -19.00 -24.41 -2.91
CA LEU A 122 -18.27 -24.47 -1.65
C LEU A 122 -16.96 -23.67 -1.72
N LEU A 123 -16.19 -23.82 -2.80
CA LEU A 123 -14.95 -23.06 -3.02
C LEU A 123 -15.24 -21.55 -3.12
N ALA A 124 -16.28 -21.16 -3.86
CA ALA A 124 -16.69 -19.76 -3.98
C ALA A 124 -17.10 -19.18 -2.62
N GLY A 125 -17.88 -19.93 -1.82
CA GLY A 125 -18.27 -19.53 -0.47
C GLY A 125 -17.07 -19.34 0.47
N MET A 126 -16.15 -20.30 0.52
CA MET A 126 -14.93 -20.19 1.33
C MET A 126 -14.05 -19.02 0.88
N THR A 127 -13.91 -18.81 -0.44
CA THR A 127 -13.14 -17.70 -1.01
C THR A 127 -13.76 -16.35 -0.68
N GLY A 128 -15.08 -16.22 -0.82
CA GLY A 128 -15.81 -15.01 -0.47
C GLY A 128 -15.73 -14.68 1.01
N GLU A 129 -15.85 -15.69 1.88
CA GLU A 129 -15.75 -15.50 3.32
C GLU A 129 -14.34 -15.05 3.74
N ILE A 130 -13.29 -15.76 3.32
CA ILE A 130 -11.91 -15.38 3.64
C ILE A 130 -11.59 -14.00 3.04
N GLY A 131 -12.05 -13.73 1.80
CA GLY A 131 -11.93 -12.41 1.17
C GLY A 131 -12.56 -11.30 2.01
N ASN A 132 -13.75 -11.52 2.56
CA ASN A 132 -14.42 -10.57 3.44
C ASN A 132 -13.67 -10.37 4.76
N ILE A 133 -13.18 -11.44 5.39
CA ILE A 133 -12.34 -11.34 6.61
C ILE A 133 -11.09 -10.50 6.34
N VAL A 134 -10.40 -10.75 5.22
CA VAL A 134 -9.21 -9.98 4.83
C VAL A 134 -9.56 -8.53 4.50
N ALA A 135 -10.70 -8.27 3.87
CA ALA A 135 -11.17 -6.91 3.63
C ALA A 135 -11.49 -6.16 4.92
N GLN A 136 -12.16 -6.81 5.89
CA GLN A 136 -12.43 -6.24 7.20
C GLN A 136 -11.14 -5.97 7.98
N TYR A 137 -10.19 -6.90 7.95
CA TYR A 137 -8.88 -6.71 8.54
C TYR A 137 -8.17 -5.48 7.94
N ARG A 138 -8.12 -5.37 6.60
CA ARG A 138 -7.54 -4.21 5.91
C ARG A 138 -8.23 -2.90 6.31
N SER A 139 -9.56 -2.87 6.30
CA SER A 139 -10.34 -1.71 6.72
C SER A 139 -10.07 -1.34 8.19
N SER A 140 -9.84 -2.33 9.06
CA SER A 140 -9.51 -2.12 10.48
C SER A 140 -8.08 -1.63 10.72
N GLN A 141 -7.14 -1.91 9.81
CA GLN A 141 -5.77 -1.37 9.84
C GLN A 141 -5.70 0.08 9.30
N GLY A 142 -6.83 0.62 8.83
CA GLY A 142 -6.93 1.87 8.11
C GLY A 142 -7.00 1.60 6.60
N PRO A 143 -8.06 2.01 5.90
CA PRO A 143 -8.34 1.61 4.51
C PRO A 143 -7.30 2.04 3.47
N ASP A 144 -6.34 2.90 3.83
CA ASP A 144 -5.44 3.56 2.88
C ASP A 144 -3.95 3.19 2.99
N ALA A 145 -3.49 2.72 4.16
CA ALA A 145 -2.07 2.55 4.45
C ALA A 145 -1.44 1.28 3.83
N ALA A 146 -2.24 0.42 3.19
CA ALA A 146 -1.79 -0.79 2.49
C ALA A 146 -1.55 -0.59 0.99
N TRP A 147 -2.13 0.46 0.40
CA TRP A 147 -2.07 0.70 -1.04
C TRP A 147 -1.39 2.01 -1.40
N TYR A 148 -1.58 3.04 -0.56
CA TYR A 148 -1.08 4.37 -0.83
C TYR A 148 -0.04 4.79 0.21
N PRO A 149 0.96 5.56 -0.23
CA PRO A 149 1.87 6.24 0.68
C PRO A 149 1.15 7.04 1.76
N VAL A 150 1.74 7.06 2.95
CA VAL A 150 1.31 7.92 4.05
C VAL A 150 2.44 8.85 4.48
N ILE A 151 2.10 10.11 4.77
CA ILE A 151 3.00 11.03 5.45
C ILE A 151 3.01 10.63 6.93
N GLU A 152 4.19 10.28 7.45
CA GLU A 152 4.37 9.89 8.85
C GLU A 152 4.68 11.12 9.72
N SER A 153 5.51 12.03 9.22
CA SER A 153 5.79 13.30 9.90
C SER A 153 6.21 14.39 8.93
N VAL A 154 5.88 15.62 9.29
CA VAL A 154 6.46 16.82 8.70
C VAL A 154 6.79 17.77 9.84
N THR A 155 8.06 18.12 9.97
CA THR A 155 8.55 19.04 11.02
C THR A 155 9.31 20.18 10.38
N ASP A 156 8.99 21.42 10.76
CA ASP A 156 9.72 22.59 10.27
C ASP A 156 11.00 22.86 11.09
N SER A 157 11.86 23.74 10.59
CA SER A 157 13.11 24.13 11.25
C SER A 157 12.94 24.88 12.58
N PHE A 158 11.70 25.23 12.95
CA PHE A 158 11.37 25.84 14.23
C PHE A 158 10.84 24.82 15.25
N GLY A 159 10.76 23.53 14.87
CA GLY A 159 10.29 22.44 15.71
C GLY A 159 8.77 22.26 15.70
N ASN A 160 8.04 22.93 14.81
CA ASN A 160 6.60 22.75 14.69
C ASN A 160 6.31 21.43 13.95
N ASP A 161 5.46 20.60 14.56
CA ASP A 161 4.93 19.39 13.93
C ASP A 161 3.66 19.74 13.16
N VAL A 162 3.78 19.79 11.83
CA VAL A 162 2.70 20.17 10.90
C VAL A 162 1.51 19.22 10.98
N THR A 163 1.74 17.97 11.42
CA THR A 163 0.66 16.98 11.57
C THR A 163 -0.26 17.32 12.75
N LYS A 164 0.22 18.09 13.73
CA LYS A 164 -0.51 18.49 14.94
C LYS A 164 -1.03 19.92 14.86
N ASP A 165 -0.19 20.85 14.41
CA ASP A 165 -0.52 22.26 14.30
C ASP A 165 -0.17 22.80 12.91
N ARG A 166 -1.18 23.38 12.25
CA ARG A 166 -1.07 23.93 10.90
C ARG A 166 -0.90 25.43 10.88
N ARG A 167 -0.85 26.09 12.03
CA ARG A 167 -0.67 27.54 12.18
C ARG A 167 0.26 27.84 13.34
N PRO A 168 1.57 27.66 13.15
CA PRO A 168 2.52 27.98 14.19
C PRO A 168 2.44 29.48 14.55
N PRO A 169 2.79 29.85 15.80
CA PRO A 169 2.87 31.25 16.21
C PRO A 169 4.04 31.99 15.55
N THR A 170 4.97 31.27 14.90
CA THR A 170 6.12 31.83 14.22
C THR A 170 5.70 32.78 13.10
N ARG A 171 6.17 34.02 13.18
CA ARG A 171 6.06 35.03 12.13
C ARG A 171 7.39 35.14 11.41
N LEU A 172 7.35 35.03 10.08
CA LEU A 172 8.53 35.06 9.21
C LEU A 172 8.77 36.47 8.68
N SER A 173 10.00 36.72 8.25
CA SER A 173 10.43 37.90 7.51
C SER A 173 10.99 37.50 6.14
N VAL A 174 10.96 38.44 5.19
CA VAL A 174 11.62 38.26 3.89
C VAL A 174 13.11 37.97 4.08
N GLY A 175 13.59 36.92 3.42
CA GLY A 175 14.96 36.40 3.56
C GLY A 175 15.08 35.20 4.51
N ASP A 176 14.08 34.93 5.34
CA ASP A 176 14.09 33.75 6.21
C ASP A 176 14.10 32.47 5.37
N THR A 177 14.74 31.43 5.90
CA THR A 177 14.74 30.09 5.31
C THR A 177 14.01 29.13 6.22
N VAL A 178 12.94 28.52 5.72
CA VAL A 178 12.19 27.45 6.39
C VAL A 178 12.59 26.12 5.76
N ARG A 179 13.03 25.17 6.58
CA ARG A 179 13.30 23.80 6.14
C ARG A 179 12.24 22.86 6.72
N PHE A 180 11.77 21.93 5.91
CA PHE A 180 10.81 20.91 6.31
C PHE A 180 11.48 19.54 6.23
N THR A 181 11.61 18.87 7.36
CA THR A 181 11.96 17.44 7.38
C THR A 181 10.68 16.63 7.18
N CYS A 182 10.61 15.91 6.07
CA CYS A 182 9.45 15.11 5.69
C CYS A 182 9.81 13.63 5.76
N VAL A 183 8.93 12.84 6.38
CA VAL A 183 9.06 11.38 6.45
C VAL A 183 7.76 10.77 5.95
N GLY A 184 7.87 9.81 5.04
CA GLY A 184 6.74 9.09 4.48
C GLY A 184 7.09 7.65 4.16
N ARG A 185 6.05 6.83 4.14
CA ARG A 185 6.16 5.39 3.94
C ARG A 185 5.23 4.95 2.84
N ASP A 186 5.77 4.23 1.86
CA ASP A 186 4.98 3.51 0.87
C ASP A 186 4.85 2.04 1.29
N PRO A 187 3.64 1.48 1.45
CA PRO A 187 3.46 0.05 1.73
C PRO A 187 3.99 -0.87 0.62
N GLN A 188 4.20 -0.34 -0.59
CA GLN A 188 4.74 -1.05 -1.75
C GLN A 188 6.19 -0.66 -2.05
N ASP A 189 6.83 0.11 -1.16
CA ASP A 189 8.24 0.54 -1.27
C ASP A 189 8.60 1.25 -2.60
N ARG A 190 7.62 1.96 -3.19
CA ARG A 190 7.86 2.78 -4.38
C ARG A 190 8.59 4.06 -4.01
N ALA A 191 9.32 4.63 -4.97
CA ALA A 191 9.92 5.95 -4.82
C ALA A 191 8.85 7.02 -4.55
N LEU A 192 9.10 7.82 -3.51
CA LEU A 192 8.23 8.92 -3.08
C LEU A 192 8.80 10.24 -3.57
N THR A 193 8.00 10.98 -4.32
CA THR A 193 8.30 12.35 -4.75
C THR A 193 7.53 13.33 -3.86
N TRP A 194 8.26 14.27 -3.29
CA TRP A 194 7.74 15.32 -2.42
C TRP A 194 7.83 16.66 -3.11
N THR A 195 6.75 17.43 -3.09
CA THR A 195 6.70 18.76 -3.68
C THR A 195 6.24 19.77 -2.64
N LEU A 196 7.00 20.84 -2.49
CA LEU A 196 6.63 22.01 -1.71
C LEU A 196 6.06 23.08 -2.64
N GLU A 197 4.83 23.49 -2.42
CA GLU A 197 4.19 24.59 -3.14
C GLU A 197 3.65 25.65 -2.19
N LEU A 198 3.72 26.92 -2.58
CA LEU A 198 3.01 27.99 -1.86
C LEU A 198 1.69 28.29 -2.55
N LYS A 199 0.60 28.28 -1.78
CA LYS A 199 -0.74 28.59 -2.27
C LYS A 199 -0.96 30.10 -2.30
N ARG A 200 -1.21 30.63 -3.50
CA ARG A 200 -1.67 32.02 -3.74
C ARG A 200 -2.76 32.03 -4.82
N LYS A 201 -2.77 33.03 -5.71
CA LYS A 201 -3.64 33.09 -6.90
C LYS A 201 -3.29 32.00 -7.92
N ALA A 202 -2.02 31.62 -8.00
CA ALA A 202 -1.53 30.43 -8.68
C ALA A 202 -0.58 29.70 -7.71
N ASN A 203 -0.57 28.36 -7.74
CA ASN A 203 0.38 27.60 -6.94
C ASN A 203 1.79 27.83 -7.49
N ARG A 204 2.73 28.14 -6.61
CA ARG A 204 4.15 28.26 -6.95
C ARG A 204 4.89 27.07 -6.35
N LYS A 205 5.42 26.20 -7.20
CA LYS A 205 6.38 25.16 -6.77
C LYS A 205 7.66 25.84 -6.28
N VAL A 206 8.05 25.52 -5.05
CA VAL A 206 9.24 26.08 -4.38
C VAL A 206 10.36 25.07 -4.36
N ASP A 207 10.06 23.81 -4.05
CA ASP A 207 11.07 22.75 -3.95
C ASP A 207 10.49 21.37 -4.28
N GLU A 208 11.38 20.44 -4.60
CA GLU A 208 11.06 19.03 -4.82
C GLU A 208 12.22 18.11 -4.44
N ALA A 209 11.89 16.98 -3.81
CA ALA A 209 12.86 15.96 -3.45
C ALA A 209 12.27 14.55 -3.59
N ILE A 210 13.13 13.55 -3.72
CA ILE A 210 12.74 12.14 -3.84
C ILE A 210 13.38 11.35 -2.69
N GLY A 211 12.58 10.56 -1.98
CA GLY A 211 13.05 9.70 -0.89
C GLY A 211 11.98 9.43 0.17
N SER A 212 12.22 8.42 1.02
CA SER A 212 11.37 8.12 2.18
C SER A 212 11.53 9.15 3.30
N GLN A 213 12.70 9.78 3.38
CA GLN A 213 12.98 10.93 4.23
C GLN A 213 13.70 11.99 3.40
N VAL A 214 13.16 13.20 3.37
CA VAL A 214 13.70 14.32 2.58
C VAL A 214 13.66 15.63 3.38
N GLU A 215 14.45 16.61 2.93
CA GLU A 215 14.34 17.99 3.38
C GLU A 215 13.86 18.86 2.20
N LEU A 216 12.80 19.64 2.41
CA LEU A 216 12.32 20.65 1.47
C LEU A 216 12.62 22.04 2.03
N THR A 217 13.04 22.97 1.18
CA THR A 217 13.48 24.31 1.58
C THR A 217 12.63 25.40 0.94
N TRP A 218 12.19 26.36 1.74
CA TRP A 218 11.56 27.60 1.29
C TRP A 218 12.34 28.81 1.77
N VAL A 219 12.83 29.62 0.83
CA VAL A 219 13.38 30.96 1.11
C VAL A 219 12.26 31.98 0.90
N VAL A 220 11.90 32.68 1.98
CA VAL A 220 10.81 33.66 2.00
C VAL A 220 11.19 34.87 1.16
N ASP A 221 10.37 35.22 0.16
CA ASP A 221 10.62 36.38 -0.68
C ASP A 221 9.52 37.47 -0.55
N ASN A 222 9.73 38.63 -1.17
CA ASN A 222 8.79 39.76 -1.09
C ASN A 222 7.37 39.40 -1.54
N GLN A 223 7.26 38.52 -2.53
CA GLN A 223 6.00 38.00 -3.03
C GLN A 223 5.32 37.10 -2.02
N ASP A 224 5.96 36.69 -0.91
CA ASP A 224 5.39 35.84 0.14
C ASP A 224 4.81 36.61 1.32
N VAL A 225 4.95 37.95 1.36
CA VAL A 225 4.35 38.82 2.39
C VAL A 225 2.82 38.65 2.39
N SER A 226 2.27 38.28 3.54
CA SER A 226 0.84 38.04 3.78
C SER A 226 0.61 37.65 5.24
N GLU A 227 -0.55 37.95 5.79
CA GLU A 227 -0.99 37.38 7.09
C GLU A 227 -1.29 35.87 7.02
N ARG A 228 -1.34 35.32 5.81
CA ARG A 228 -1.50 33.89 5.57
C ARG A 228 -0.80 33.50 4.27
N THR A 229 0.35 32.84 4.40
CA THR A 229 1.06 32.16 3.31
C THR A 229 1.05 30.66 3.61
N GLU A 230 0.32 29.90 2.79
CA GLU A 230 0.18 28.44 2.95
C GLU A 230 1.28 27.71 2.18
N ALA A 231 2.10 26.94 2.89
CA ALA A 231 2.99 25.95 2.33
C ALA A 231 2.28 24.59 2.30
N ASN A 232 2.04 24.09 1.09
CA ASN A 232 1.50 22.76 0.82
C ASN A 232 2.67 21.81 0.51
N ILE A 233 2.74 20.72 1.27
CA ILE A 233 3.70 19.64 1.06
C ILE A 233 2.92 18.44 0.57
N THR A 234 3.14 18.08 -0.68
CA THR A 234 2.42 16.99 -1.36
C THR A 234 3.37 15.84 -1.61
N MET A 235 2.90 14.62 -1.35
CA MET A 235 3.63 13.38 -1.60
C MET A 235 2.91 12.56 -2.67
N THR A 236 3.69 12.04 -3.62
CA THR A 236 3.25 11.15 -4.69
C THR A 236 4.17 9.95 -4.79
N SER A 237 3.62 8.78 -5.06
CA SER A 237 4.38 7.57 -5.42
C SER A 237 4.62 7.50 -6.93
N GLY A 238 5.63 6.75 -7.36
CA GLY A 238 5.83 6.42 -8.78
C GLY A 238 4.77 5.47 -9.40
N GLY A 239 3.63 5.26 -8.74
CA GLY A 239 2.56 4.39 -9.25
C GLY A 239 1.62 5.08 -10.23
N ASN A 240 0.85 4.29 -11.00
CA ASN A 240 -0.14 4.80 -11.96
C ASN A 240 -1.45 5.30 -11.31
N PHE A 241 -1.66 4.98 -10.04
CA PHE A 241 -2.87 5.31 -9.30
C PHE A 241 -2.49 6.00 -8.00
N HIS A 242 -3.13 7.14 -7.74
CA HIS A 242 -2.91 7.92 -6.54
C HIS A 242 -4.17 8.01 -5.69
N ARG A 243 -4.00 8.07 -4.37
CA ARG A 243 -5.11 8.08 -3.39
C ARG A 243 -6.15 9.17 -3.68
N ASN A 244 -5.70 10.35 -4.09
CA ASN A 244 -6.54 11.52 -4.38
C ASN A 244 -6.58 11.82 -5.88
N GLY A 245 -6.35 10.82 -6.74
CA GLY A 245 -6.35 10.93 -8.20
C GLY A 245 -5.04 11.45 -8.80
N PHE A 246 -4.45 12.50 -8.20
CA PHE A 246 -3.21 13.14 -8.69
C PHE A 246 -2.11 13.26 -7.62
N TYR A 247 -2.41 12.91 -6.36
CA TYR A 247 -1.42 12.77 -5.30
C TYR A 247 -1.85 11.75 -4.25
N ASP A 248 -0.90 11.25 -3.46
CA ASP A 248 -1.14 10.20 -2.47
C ASP A 248 -1.43 10.78 -1.09
N SER A 249 -0.72 11.83 -0.70
CA SER A 249 -0.95 12.52 0.56
C SER A 249 -0.55 13.99 0.48
N THR A 250 -1.14 14.83 1.33
CA THR A 250 -0.81 16.26 1.40
C THR A 250 -0.93 16.76 2.83
N MET A 251 -0.04 17.66 3.20
CA MET A 251 -0.08 18.44 4.44
C MET A 251 0.06 19.92 4.09
N PHE A 252 -0.52 20.79 4.92
CA PHE A 252 -0.33 22.22 4.75
C PHE A 252 -0.07 22.89 6.09
N ILE A 253 0.75 23.94 6.05
CA ILE A 253 1.05 24.82 7.17
C ILE A 253 0.97 26.26 6.69
N ALA A 254 0.46 27.15 7.53
CA ALA A 254 0.30 28.56 7.20
C ALA A 254 1.12 29.44 8.13
N TYR A 255 1.99 30.27 7.56
CA TYR A 255 2.76 31.28 8.28
C TYR A 255 2.23 32.68 8.00
N ALA A 256 2.41 33.58 8.97
CA ALA A 256 2.34 35.00 8.72
C ALA A 256 3.73 35.51 8.30
N VAL A 257 3.80 36.28 7.23
CA VAL A 257 5.05 36.83 6.68
C VAL A 257 4.98 38.36 6.71
N SER A 258 5.93 38.97 7.40
CA SER A 258 6.00 40.42 7.61
C SER A 258 6.55 41.14 6.38
N PRO A 259 6.09 42.36 6.09
CA PRO A 259 6.74 43.21 5.10
C PRO A 259 8.17 43.57 5.54
N PRO A 260 9.08 43.85 4.59
CA PRO A 260 10.42 44.34 4.92
C PRO A 260 10.35 45.62 5.75
N THR A 261 11.09 45.69 6.86
CA THR A 261 11.26 46.94 7.61
C THR A 261 12.19 47.86 6.85
N GLY A 262 11.65 48.91 6.22
CA GLY A 262 12.43 49.94 5.52
C GLY A 262 11.87 50.46 4.20
N LEU A 263 10.66 50.05 3.80
CA LEU A 263 9.98 50.61 2.62
C LEU A 263 9.00 51.72 3.04
N SER A 264 9.55 52.91 3.24
CA SER A 264 8.86 54.20 3.07
C SER A 264 9.48 54.93 1.89
#